data_AF-A0ABD2L596-F1
#
_entry.id   AF-A0ABD2L596-F1
#
_cell.length_a   1.000
_cell.length_b   1.000
_cell.length_c   1.000
_cell.angle_alpha   90.00
_cell.angle_beta   90.00
_cell.angle_gamma   90.00
#
_symmetry.space_group_name_H-M   'P 1'
#
loop_
_entity.id
_entity.type
_entity.pdbx_description
1 polymer ?
#
loop_
_entity_poly.entity_id
_entity_poly.type
_entity_poly.pdbx_seq_one_letter_code
_entity_poly.pdbx_strand_id
1 'polypeptide(L)'
;MLQKRRMENLRFLGDLRLKTVHLKNNIEISANSLSFHGADRLCAYRGYLSITVEQHLYARHRVRLRFPFLPCVVQHGGNHHCYYYPIELLEICLPQLSPDSTN
;
A
#
# COMPACT_ATOMS: atom_id res chain seq x y z
N MET A 1 18.75 10.31 -9.59
CA MET A 1 18.85 10.11 -8.13
C MET A 1 17.55 9.59 -7.51
N LEU A 2 16.39 10.23 -7.74
CA LEU A 2 15.09 9.83 -7.17
C LEU A 2 14.60 8.42 -7.59
N GLN A 3 14.79 8.03 -8.86
CA GLN A 3 14.39 6.70 -9.35
C GLN A 3 15.18 5.56 -8.67
N LYS A 4 16.47 5.76 -8.40
CA LYS A 4 17.33 4.79 -7.72
C LYS A 4 16.81 4.50 -6.30
N ARG A 5 16.53 5.56 -5.53
CA ARG A 5 16.00 5.44 -4.18
C ARG A 5 14.62 4.77 -4.14
N ARG A 6 13.77 5.04 -5.13
CA ARG A 6 12.47 4.35 -5.24
C ARG A 6 12.63 2.85 -5.50
N MET A 7 13.59 2.47 -6.34
CA MET A 7 13.89 1.06 -6.61
C MET A 7 14.43 0.35 -5.36
N GLU A 8 15.31 1.01 -4.61
CA GLU A 8 15.83 0.50 -3.32
C GLU A 8 14.69 0.32 -2.30
N ASN A 9 13.82 1.32 -2.15
CA ASN A 9 12.65 1.22 -1.28
C ASN A 9 11.72 0.09 -1.71
N LEU A 10 11.50 -0.09 -3.01
CA LEU A 10 10.65 -1.17 -3.53
C LEU A 10 11.27 -2.54 -3.24
N ARG A 11 12.58 -2.71 -3.44
CA ARG A 11 13.27 -3.97 -3.10
C ARG A 11 13.09 -4.30 -1.62
N PHE A 12 13.35 -3.33 -0.74
CA PHE A 12 13.13 -3.51 0.70
C PHE A 12 11.69 -3.89 1.03
N LEU A 13 10.70 -3.21 0.44
CA LEU A 13 9.28 -3.53 0.66
C LEU A 13 8.88 -4.90 0.09
N GLY A 14 9.54 -5.35 -0.99
CA GLY A 14 9.30 -6.65 -1.61
C GLY A 14 9.71 -7.84 -0.74
N ASP A 15 10.68 -7.64 0.15
CA ASP A 15 11.15 -8.65 1.11
C ASP A 15 10.28 -8.72 2.38
N LEU A 16 9.32 -7.80 2.53
CA LEU A 16 8.45 -7.72 3.70
C LEU A 16 7.08 -8.32 3.43
N ARG A 17 6.51 -8.96 4.46
CA ARG A 17 5.08 -9.31 4.48
C ARG A 17 4.31 -8.09 4.97
N LEU A 18 3.47 -7.52 4.09
CA LEU A 18 2.66 -6.35 4.40
C LEU A 18 1.20 -6.74 4.52
N LYS A 19 0.46 -6.15 5.46
CA LYS A 19 -1.00 -6.28 5.55
C LYS A 19 -1.67 -4.92 5.69
N THR A 20 -2.91 -4.81 5.20
CA THR A 20 -3.75 -3.64 5.49
C THR A 20 -4.19 -3.63 6.94
N VAL A 21 -4.35 -2.44 7.53
CA VAL A 21 -4.90 -2.28 8.90
C VAL A 21 -6.26 -1.59 8.96
N HIS A 22 -6.71 -0.99 7.85
CA HIS A 22 -7.94 -0.21 7.80
C HIS A 22 -9.17 -1.02 7.35
N LEU A 23 -8.99 -2.27 6.94
CA LEU A 23 -10.06 -3.16 6.48
C LEU A 23 -10.51 -4.08 7.61
N LYS A 24 -11.78 -4.47 7.61
CA LYS A 24 -12.33 -5.44 8.60
C LYS A 24 -11.60 -6.78 8.54
N ASN A 25 -11.26 -7.21 7.33
CA ASN A 25 -10.40 -8.36 7.09
C ASN A 25 -9.08 -7.82 6.54
N ASN A 26 -8.00 -7.94 7.32
CA ASN A 26 -6.68 -7.55 6.89
C ASN A 26 -6.31 -8.36 5.64
N ILE A 27 -5.83 -7.67 4.61
CA ILE A 27 -5.42 -8.28 3.34
C ILE A 27 -3.91 -8.22 3.28
N GLU A 28 -3.27 -9.37 3.01
CA GLU A 28 -1.84 -9.42 2.69
C GLU A 28 -1.57 -8.83 1.30
N ILE A 29 -0.54 -8.00 1.22
CA ILE A 29 -0.20 -7.26 0.01
C ILE A 29 1.21 -7.63 -0.43
N SER A 30 1.35 -7.88 -1.73
CA SER A 30 2.65 -7.96 -2.39
C SER A 30 3.01 -6.60 -2.99
N ALA A 31 4.15 -6.05 -2.59
CA ALA A 31 4.63 -4.76 -3.10
C ALA A 31 5.25 -4.92 -4.51
N ASN A 32 4.42 -4.90 -5.55
CA ASN A 32 4.90 -5.02 -6.93
C ASN A 32 5.57 -3.74 -7.45
N SER A 33 5.05 -2.57 -7.05
CA SER A 33 5.66 -1.29 -7.37
C SER A 33 5.29 -0.19 -6.37
N LEU A 34 5.90 0.99 -6.53
CA LEU A 34 5.55 2.21 -5.82
C LEU A 34 5.02 3.24 -6.80
N SER A 35 3.89 3.87 -6.47
CA SER A 35 3.33 4.94 -7.29
C SER A 35 4.27 6.15 -7.34
N PHE A 36 4.12 6.96 -8.39
CA PHE A 36 4.84 8.23 -8.50
C PHE A 36 4.19 9.36 -7.69
N HIS A 37 2.87 9.25 -7.48
CA HIS A 37 2.06 10.25 -6.80
C HIS A 37 1.39 9.66 -5.57
N GLY A 38 1.01 10.53 -4.64
CA GLY A 38 0.26 10.15 -3.46
C GLY A 38 -1.21 9.85 -3.74
N ALA A 39 -1.89 9.34 -2.70
CA ALA A 39 -3.31 9.06 -2.72
C ALA A 39 -4.17 10.31 -2.93
N ASP A 40 -3.65 11.50 -2.64
CA ASP A 40 -4.26 12.81 -2.93
C ASP A 40 -4.37 13.10 -4.44
N ARG A 41 -3.54 12.46 -5.26
CA ARG A 41 -3.45 12.70 -6.72
C ARG A 41 -3.74 11.47 -7.57
N LEU A 42 -3.62 10.28 -7.00
CA LEU A 42 -3.93 9.05 -7.71
C LEU A 42 -5.45 8.90 -7.88
N CYS A 43 -5.88 8.66 -9.11
CA CYS A 43 -7.28 8.39 -9.41
C CYS A 43 -7.69 6.99 -8.93
N ALA A 44 -8.79 6.90 -8.20
CA ALA A 44 -9.49 5.65 -7.97
C ALA A 44 -10.29 5.25 -9.23
N TYR A 45 -10.65 3.97 -9.34
CA TYR A 45 -11.50 3.45 -10.44
C TYR A 45 -11.02 3.84 -11.85
N ARG A 46 -9.71 3.84 -12.08
CA ARG A 46 -9.09 4.26 -13.35
C ARG A 46 -9.49 5.68 -13.80
N GLY A 47 -9.92 6.54 -12.87
CA GLY A 47 -10.33 7.92 -13.14
C GLY A 47 -11.75 8.08 -13.66
N TYR A 48 -12.51 7.00 -13.84
CA TYR A 48 -13.89 7.07 -14.37
C TYR A 48 -14.80 8.01 -13.55
N LEU A 49 -14.63 8.03 -12.24
CA LEU A 49 -15.43 8.85 -11.33
C LEU A 49 -14.75 10.16 -10.93
N SER A 50 -13.57 10.47 -11.48
CA SER A 50 -12.77 11.64 -11.12
C SER A 50 -12.53 11.83 -9.61
N ILE A 51 -12.55 10.74 -8.84
CA ILE A 51 -12.23 10.73 -7.42
C ILE A 51 -10.83 10.16 -7.17
N THR A 52 -10.17 10.68 -6.15
CA THR A 52 -8.84 10.23 -5.74
C THR A 52 -8.92 9.01 -4.84
N VAL A 53 -7.80 8.31 -4.68
CA VAL A 53 -7.68 7.18 -3.74
C VAL A 53 -7.97 7.65 -2.30
N GLU A 54 -7.50 8.84 -1.91
CA GLU A 54 -7.83 9.45 -0.62
C GLU A 54 -9.34 9.65 -0.44
N GLN A 55 -10.00 10.25 -1.42
CA GLN A 55 -11.45 10.48 -1.38
C GLN A 55 -12.23 9.17 -1.29
N HIS A 56 -11.80 8.16 -2.04
CA HIS A 56 -12.38 6.81 -1.96
C HIS A 56 -12.25 6.22 -0.54
N LEU A 57 -11.06 6.29 0.06
CA LEU A 57 -10.80 5.77 1.40
C LEU A 57 -11.63 6.48 2.47
N TYR A 58 -11.78 7.80 2.35
CA TYR A 58 -12.63 8.56 3.26
C TYR A 58 -14.10 8.17 3.09
N ALA A 59 -14.61 8.15 1.86
CA ALA A 59 -16.02 7.87 1.60
C ALA A 59 -16.42 6.44 1.99
N ARG A 60 -15.59 5.45 1.65
CA ARG A 60 -15.92 4.02 1.85
C ARG A 60 -15.50 3.48 3.21
N HIS A 61 -14.34 3.91 3.71
CA HIS A 61 -13.73 3.33 4.92
C HIS A 61 -13.69 4.32 6.09
N ARG A 62 -14.13 5.58 5.90
CA ARG A 62 -14.04 6.65 6.92
C ARG A 62 -12.62 6.90 7.41
N VAL A 63 -11.63 6.59 6.57
CA VAL A 63 -10.21 6.81 6.87
C VAL A 63 -9.80 8.16 6.33
N ARG A 64 -9.29 9.02 7.22
CA ARG A 64 -8.63 10.27 6.83
C ARG A 64 -7.12 10.05 6.86
N LEU A 65 -6.49 10.15 5.70
CA LEU A 65 -5.05 9.95 5.60
C LEU A 65 -4.29 11.10 6.27
N ARG A 66 -3.19 10.79 6.95
CA ARG A 66 -2.32 11.83 7.56
C ARG A 66 -1.29 12.35 6.58
N PHE A 67 -0.81 11.49 5.69
CA PHE A 67 0.23 11.74 4.71
C PHE A 67 -0.25 11.32 3.31
N PRO A 68 -1.36 11.89 2.79
CA PRO A 68 -1.94 11.46 1.52
C PRO A 68 -1.00 11.71 0.33
N PHE A 69 -0.02 12.61 0.46
CA PHE A 69 0.99 12.93 -0.56
C PHE A 69 2.10 11.87 -0.71
N LEU A 70 2.23 10.92 0.22
CA LEU A 70 3.26 9.87 0.13
C LEU A 70 2.91 8.83 -0.95
N PRO A 71 3.91 8.25 -1.62
CA PRO A 71 3.69 7.14 -2.55
C PRO A 71 2.88 5.99 -1.94
N CYS A 72 2.04 5.38 -2.77
CA CYS A 72 1.29 4.18 -2.44
C CYS A 72 2.07 2.94 -2.89
N VAL A 73 1.94 1.85 -2.14
CA VAL A 73 2.28 0.51 -2.62
C VAL A 73 1.26 0.12 -3.67
N VAL A 74 1.73 -0.40 -4.79
CA VAL A 74 0.89 -0.85 -5.89
C VAL A 74 0.97 -2.37 -5.98
N GLN A 75 -0.20 -3.00 -5.97
CA GLN A 75 -0.34 -4.41 -6.29
C GLN A 75 -1.02 -4.54 -7.65
N HIS A 76 -0.42 -5.29 -8.56
CA HIS A 76 -1.02 -5.59 -9.86
C HIS A 76 -1.90 -6.83 -9.72
N GLY A 77 -3.19 -6.70 -10.01
CA GLY A 77 -4.11 -7.81 -10.17
C GLY A 77 -4.20 -8.30 -11.62
N GLY A 78 -5.04 -9.30 -11.85
CA GLY A 78 -5.42 -9.73 -13.21
C GLY A 78 -6.13 -8.62 -13.99
N ASN A 79 -6.22 -8.76 -15.32
CA ASN A 79 -6.95 -7.84 -16.21
C ASN A 79 -6.51 -6.36 -16.13
N HIS A 80 -5.21 -6.11 -15.95
CA HIS A 80 -4.63 -4.75 -15.86
C HIS A 80 -5.21 -3.92 -14.69
N HIS A 81 -5.69 -4.58 -13.63
CA HIS A 81 -6.14 -3.88 -12.43
C HIS A 81 -4.94 -3.52 -11.56
N CYS A 82 -4.88 -2.27 -11.13
CA CYS A 82 -3.89 -1.81 -10.16
C CYS A 82 -4.63 -1.42 -8.88
N TYR A 83 -4.18 -1.97 -7.75
CA TYR A 83 -4.65 -1.59 -6.43
C TYR A 83 -3.62 -0.67 -5.80
N TYR A 84 -4.09 0.45 -5.25
CA TYR A 84 -3.25 1.45 -4.59
C TYR A 84 -3.48 1.39 -3.09
N TYR A 85 -2.42 1.12 -2.34
CA TYR A 85 -2.43 1.03 -0.89
C TYR A 85 -1.53 2.12 -0.30
N PRO A 86 -2.07 3.13 0.39
CA PRO A 86 -1.25 4.12 1.09
C PRO A 86 -0.37 3.44 2.13
N ILE A 87 0.93 3.76 2.14
CA ILE A 87 1.92 3.13 3.05
C ILE A 87 1.51 3.27 4.52
N GLU A 88 0.89 4.39 4.90
CA GLU A 88 0.44 4.63 6.27
C GLU A 88 -0.68 3.70 6.76
N LEU A 89 -1.33 2.96 5.84
CA LEU A 89 -2.37 1.99 6.15
C LEU A 89 -1.86 0.55 6.07
N LEU A 90 -0.54 0.36 6.03
CA LEU A 90 0.14 -0.93 5.98
C LEU A 90 0.91 -1.18 7.27
N GLU A 91 0.88 -2.44 7.71
CA GLU A 91 1.69 -2.93 8.81
C GLU A 91 2.60 -4.05 8.31
N ILE A 92 3.83 -4.10 8.84
CA ILE A 92 4.79 -5.16 8.55
C ILE A 92 4.46 -6.34 9.46
N CYS A 93 4.12 -7.48 8.86
CA CYS A 93 4.00 -8.74 9.57
C CYS A 93 5.40 -9.28 9.84
N LEU A 94 5.88 -9.14 11.09
CA LEU A 94 7.08 -9.84 11.52
C LEU A 94 6.79 -11.35 11.58
N PRO A 95 7.73 -12.23 11.19
CA PRO A 95 7.61 -13.64 11.52
C PRO A 95 7.46 -13.75 13.04
N GLN A 96 6.49 -14.56 13.48
CA GLN A 96 6.38 -14.87 14.91
C GLN A 96 7.70 -15.55 15.30
N LEU A 97 8.46 -14.91 16.18
CA LEU A 97 9.52 -15.61 16.90
C LEU A 97 8.81 -16.72 17.67
N SER A 98 8.90 -17.96 17.17
CA SER A 98 8.49 -19.12 17.94
C SER A 98 9.29 -19.09 19.25
N PRO A 99 8.65 -19.11 20.42
CA PRO A 99 9.34 -19.03 21.70
C PRO A 99 10.27 -20.21 22.01
N ASP A 100 10.36 -21.23 21.15
CA ASP A 100 11.11 -22.46 21.41
C ASP A 100 12.36 -22.57 20.54
N SER A 101 13.47 -22.05 21.05
CA SER A 101 14.83 -22.44 20.66
C SER A 101 15.76 -22.28 21.86
N THR A 102 15.40 -22.90 22.98
CA THR A 102 16.34 -23.23 24.05
C THR A 102 16.29 -24.74 24.25
N ASN A 103 17.19 -25.44 23.58
CA ASN A 103 17.67 -26.76 23.97
C ASN A 103 19.15 -26.62 24.29
#